data_AF-A0A957PS11-F1
#
_entry.id   AF-A0A957PS11-F1
#
_cell.length_a   1.000
_cell.length_b   1.000
_cell.length_c   1.000
_cell.angle_alpha   90.00
_cell.angle_beta   90.00
_cell.angle_gamma   90.00
#
_symmetry.space_group_name_H-M   'P 1'
#
loop_
_entity.id
_entity.type
_entity.pdbx_description
1 polymer ?
#
loop_
_entity_poly.entity_id
_entity_poly.type
_entity_poly.pdbx_seq_one_letter_code
_entity_poly.pdbx_strand_id
1 'polypeptide(L)' 'MEPKIRLQMIGQLQIEVNGRPAEFKRRKSEALVAYLALHEGSILRERIATAFWGNSSDENARRTLRVILTDIRKT' A
#
# COMPACT_ATOMS: atom_id res chain seq x y z
N MET A 1 -9.32 -11.37 -18.55
CA MET A 1 -8.35 -10.26 -18.64
C MET A 1 -7.85 -9.98 -17.24
N GLU A 2 -6.55 -10.01 -17.03
CA GLU A 2 -5.95 -9.59 -15.75
C GLU A 2 -6.10 -8.07 -15.60
N PRO A 3 -6.36 -7.56 -14.38
CA PRO A 3 -6.46 -6.13 -14.15
C PRO A 3 -5.12 -5.45 -14.46
N LYS A 4 -5.15 -4.37 -15.25
CA LYS A 4 -3.95 -3.58 -15.57
C LYS A 4 -3.78 -2.47 -14.53
N ILE A 5 -2.69 -2.52 -13.78
CA ILE A 5 -2.32 -1.48 -12.82
C ILE A 5 -1.24 -0.58 -13.43
N ARG A 6 -1.41 0.73 -13.33
CA ARG A 6 -0.37 1.73 -13.65
C ARG A 6 -0.03 2.53 -12.40
N LEU A 7 1.26 2.72 -12.17
CA LEU A 7 1.80 3.51 -11.06
C LEU A 7 2.70 4.62 -11.61
N GLN A 8 2.41 5.86 -11.23
CA GLN A 8 3.33 6.98 -11.43
C GLN A 8 3.91 7.37 -10.08
N MET A 9 5.22 7.18 -9.91
CA MET A 9 5.91 7.36 -8.63
C MET A 9 6.88 8.54 -8.63
N ILE A 10 7.20 9.10 -9.80
CA ILE A 10 8.02 10.30 -9.93
C ILE A 10 7.08 11.52 -9.97
N GLY A 11 7.19 12.35 -8.94
CA GLY A 11 6.25 13.46 -8.70
C GLY A 11 5.14 13.06 -7.74
N GLN A 12 3.91 13.48 -8.02
CA GLN A 12 2.75 13.05 -7.24
C GLN A 12 2.48 11.57 -7.51
N LEU A 13 2.31 10.79 -6.44
CA LEU A 13 1.89 9.40 -6.56
C LEU A 13 0.51 9.34 -7.23
N GLN A 14 0.39 8.55 -8.28
CA GLN A 14 -0.87 8.27 -8.96
C GLN A 14 -0.97 6.78 -9.25
N ILE A 15 -2.14 6.23 -9.00
CA ILE A 15 -2.43 4.80 -9.18
C ILE A 15 -3.69 4.69 -10.03
N GLU A 16 -3.61 3.90 -11.10
CA GLU A 16 -4.75 3.61 -11.96
C GLU A 16 -5.01 2.11 -12.04
N VAL A 17 -6.28 1.73 -12.02
CA VAL A 17 -6.75 0.37 -12.28
C VAL A 17 -7.61 0.40 -13.53
N ASN A 18 -7.19 -0.32 -14.56
CA ASN A 18 -7.85 -0.36 -15.87
C ASN A 18 -8.09 1.05 -16.47
N GLY A 19 -7.10 1.94 -16.30
CA GLY A 19 -7.13 3.31 -16.83
C GLY A 19 -8.02 4.29 -16.06
N ARG A 20 -8.51 3.92 -14.86
CA ARG A 20 -9.25 4.81 -13.97
C ARG A 20 -8.44 5.08 -12.70
N PRO A 21 -8.39 6.34 -12.19
CA PRO A 21 -7.75 6.64 -10.92
C PRO A 21 -8.32 5.77 -9.79
N ALA A 22 -7.44 5.17 -9.00
CA ALA A 22 -7.81 4.38 -7.84
C ALA A 22 -8.02 5.28 -6.63
N GLU A 23 -9.18 5.19 -6.00
CA GLU A 23 -9.51 5.96 -4.80
C GLU A 23 -9.12 5.19 -3.55
N PHE A 24 -8.12 5.72 -2.83
CA PHE A 24 -7.71 5.17 -1.54
C PHE A 24 -8.34 5.95 -0.41
N LYS A 25 -8.96 5.23 0.53
CA LYS A 25 -9.51 5.83 1.76
C LYS A 25 -8.45 6.56 2.60
N ARG A 26 -7.18 6.16 2.49
CA ARG A 26 -6.07 6.71 3.29
C ARG A 26 -4.84 6.88 2.41
N ARG A 27 -4.12 7.99 2.60
CA ARG A 27 -2.81 8.25 1.95
C ARG A 27 -1.78 7.14 2.23
N LYS A 28 -1.81 6.52 3.41
CA LYS A 28 -0.94 5.37 3.74
C LYS A 28 -1.29 4.11 2.94
N SER A 29 -2.52 3.96 2.46
CA SER A 29 -2.90 2.84 1.60
C SER A 29 -2.24 2.97 0.23
N GLU A 30 -2.31 4.16 -0.36
CA GLU A 30 -1.66 4.49 -1.62
C GLU A 30 -0.13 4.29 -1.55
N ALA A 31 0.51 4.83 -0.51
CA ALA A 31 1.93 4.66 -0.28
C ALA A 31 2.32 3.18 -0.06
N LEU A 32 1.47 2.39 0.58
CA LEU A 32 1.73 0.96 0.76
C LEU A 32 1.65 0.20 -0.57
N VAL A 33 0.71 0.50 -1.45
CA VAL A 33 0.65 -0.11 -2.79
C VAL A 33 1.93 0.21 -3.57
N ALA A 34 2.34 1.46 -3.58
CA ALA A 34 3.57 1.89 -4.24
C ALA A 34 4.81 1.20 -3.66
N TYR A 35 4.89 1.09 -2.33
CA TYR A 35 5.97 0.35 -1.67
C TYR A 35 6.00 -1.13 -2.05
N LEU A 36 4.83 -1.79 -2.06
CA LEU A 36 4.74 -3.20 -2.44
C LEU A 36 5.12 -3.42 -3.91
N ALA A 37 4.77 -2.49 -4.80
CA ALA A 37 5.09 -2.59 -6.23
C ALA A 37 6.59 -2.44 -6.54
N LEU A 38 7.35 -1.77 -5.68
CA LEU A 38 8.82 -1.64 -5.81
C LEU A 38 9.58 -2.87 -5.31
N HIS A 39 8.90 -3.81 -4.66
CA HIS A 39 9.54 -4.99 -4.08
C HIS A 39 9.06 -6.23 -4.79
N GLU A 40 10.00 -7.03 -5.28
CA GLU A 40 9.70 -8.32 -5.86
C GLU A 40 9.46 -9.36 -4.75
N GLY A 41 8.44 -10.20 -4.94
CA GLY A 41 8.13 -11.30 -4.04
C GLY A 41 7.45 -10.91 -2.72
N SER A 42 7.47 -11.84 -1.78
CA SER A 42 6.79 -11.70 -0.49
C SER A 42 7.57 -10.83 0.48
N ILE A 43 6.92 -9.84 1.09
CA ILE A 43 7.50 -9.04 2.17
C ILE A 43 6.86 -9.43 3.50
N LEU A 44 7.69 -9.63 4.53
CA LEU A 44 7.21 -9.85 5.90
C LEU A 44 6.40 -8.66 6.41
N ARG A 45 5.29 -8.94 7.10
CA ARG A 45 4.40 -7.91 7.64
C ARG A 45 5.11 -7.04 8.67
N GLU A 46 6.01 -7.63 9.44
CA GLU A 46 6.86 -6.96 10.42
C GLU A 46 7.73 -5.90 9.75
N ARG A 47 8.35 -6.22 8.61
CA ARG A 47 9.19 -5.28 7.86
C ARG A 47 8.38 -4.09 7.33
N ILE A 48 7.18 -4.36 6.81
CA ILE A 48 6.25 -3.30 6.39
C ILE A 48 5.82 -2.45 7.60
N ALA A 49 5.54 -3.10 8.72
CA ALA A 49 5.12 -2.42 9.94
C ALA A 49 6.20 -1.45 10.46
N THR A 50 7.45 -1.90 10.51
CA THR A 50 8.60 -1.06 10.89
C THR A 50 8.80 0.10 9.92
N ALA A 51 8.75 -0.14 8.60
CA ALA A 51 8.96 0.90 7.59
C ALA A 51 7.92 2.04 7.65
N PHE A 52 6.67 1.73 7.99
CA PHE A 52 5.56 2.70 7.96
C PHE A 52 5.16 3.25 9.34
N TRP A 53 5.57 2.59 10.43
CA TRP A 53 5.16 2.92 11.81
C TRP A 53 6.26 2.69 12.86
N GLY A 54 7.56 2.77 12.52
CA GLY A 54 8.68 2.43 13.42
C GLY A 54 8.74 3.09 14.82
N ASN A 55 7.91 4.10 15.10
CA ASN A 55 7.76 4.72 16.43
C ASN A 55 6.52 4.25 17.22
N SER A 56 5.72 3.33 16.66
CA SER A 56 4.54 2.74 17.31
C SER A 56 4.89 1.40 17.94
N SER A 57 4.17 0.98 18.98
CA SER A 57 4.30 -0.38 19.48
C SER A 57 3.98 -1.40 18.38
N ASP A 58 4.70 -2.53 18.37
CA ASP A 58 4.56 -3.58 17.36
C ASP A 58 3.09 -4.02 17.15
N GLU A 59 2.33 -4.13 18.23
CA GLU A 59 0.91 -4.49 18.21
C GLU A 59 0.07 -3.46 17.44
N ASN A 60 0.28 -2.17 17.72
CA ASN A 60 -0.46 -1.08 17.05
C ASN A 60 -0.06 -0.96 15.59
N ALA A 61 1.21 -1.14 15.26
CA ALA A 61 1.70 -1.12 13.88
C ALA A 61 1.08 -2.27 13.06
N ARG A 62 1.07 -3.49 13.59
CA ARG A 62 0.44 -4.67 12.94
C ARG A 62 -1.07 -4.50 12.78
N ARG A 63 -1.77 -3.98 13.80
CA ARG A 63 -3.20 -3.69 13.74
C ARG A 63 -3.51 -2.69 12.61
N THR A 64 -2.73 -1.61 12.54
CA THR A 64 -2.88 -0.57 11.51
C THR A 64 -2.60 -1.11 10.12
N LEU A 65 -1.53 -1.90 9.96
CA LEU A 65 -1.21 -2.58 8.71
C LEU A 65 -2.37 -3.47 8.23
N ARG A 66 -2.98 -4.25 9.13
CA ARG A 66 -4.12 -5.12 8.78
C ARG A 66 -5.32 -4.32 8.25
N VAL A 67 -5.62 -3.19 8.87
CA VAL A 67 -6.69 -2.28 8.43
C VAL A 67 -6.39 -1.72 7.03
N ILE A 68 -5.15 -1.26 6.80
CA ILE A 68 -4.76 -0.69 5.51
C ILE A 68 -4.76 -1.73 4.39
N LEU A 69 -4.26 -2.93 4.65
CA LEU A 69 -4.34 -4.04 3.67
C LEU A 69 -5.79 -4.39 3.33
N THR A 70 -6.70 -4.28 4.30
CA THR A 70 -8.13 -4.52 4.08
C THR A 70 -8.75 -3.42 3.22
N ASP A 71 -8.37 -2.16 3.44
CA ASP A 71 -8.79 -1.04 2.61
C ASP A 71 -8.32 -1.19 1.16
N ILE A 72 -7.02 -1.50 0.96
CA ILE A 72 -6.45 -1.67 -0.39
C ILE A 72 -7.19 -2.74 -1.18
N ARG A 73 -7.57 -3.86 -0.53
CA ARG A 73 -8.31 -4.95 -1.19
C ARG A 73 -9.74 -4.58 -1.62
N LYS A 74 -10.27 -3.45 -1.15
CA LYS A 74 -11.62 -2.97 -1.46
C LYS A 74 -11.61 -1.86 -2.52
N THR A 75 -10.44 -1.32 -2.84
CA THR A 75 -10.23 -0.36 -3.93
C THR A 75 -10.13 -1.13 -5.25
#